data_AF-A0A1H7WDB9-F1
#
_entry.id   AF-A0A1H7WDB9-F1
#
_cell.length_a   1.000
_cell.length_b   1.000
_cell.length_c   1.000
_cell.angle_alpha   90.00
_cell.angle_beta   90.00
_cell.angle_gamma   90.00
#
_symmetry.space_group_name_H-M   'P 1'
#
loop_
_entity.id
_entity.type
_entity.pdbx_description
1 polymer ?
#
loop_
_entity_poly.entity_id
_entity_poly.type
_entity_poly.pdbx_seq_one_letter_code
_entity_poly.pdbx_strand_id
1 'polypeptide(L)'
;MNAVNPRTQDASDVEIRIFRRGVSDQEVRQAISLIREYVSTQMHNAGSEVEWWSAFGEVYDDLSRNFTPQQTVAFEIATDTILVSFGCPSWSIAREGLRVALRTAAVDDRAA
;
A
#
# COMPACT_ATOMS: atom_id res chain seq x y z
N MET A 1 1.11 32.83 -15.79
CA MET A 1 0.31 31.69 -16.28
C MET A 1 1.05 30.43 -15.86
N ASN A 2 0.62 29.76 -14.79
CA ASN A 2 1.31 28.58 -14.27
C ASN A 2 0.97 27.36 -15.13
N ALA A 3 2.02 26.76 -15.70
CA ALA A 3 1.91 25.51 -16.46
C ALA A 3 1.55 24.38 -15.48
N VAL A 4 0.33 23.86 -15.60
CA VAL A 4 -0.10 22.63 -14.93
C VAL A 4 0.72 21.48 -15.52
N ASN A 5 1.46 20.80 -14.66
CA ASN A 5 2.36 19.71 -15.03
C ASN A 5 1.52 18.50 -15.52
N PRO A 6 1.64 18.06 -16.80
CA PRO A 6 0.76 17.05 -17.38
C PRO A 6 0.92 15.65 -16.76
N ARG A 7 2.05 15.38 -16.09
CA ARG A 7 2.32 14.08 -15.45
C ARG A 7 1.40 13.76 -14.27
N THR A 8 0.84 14.78 -13.61
CA THR A 8 -0.06 14.60 -12.46
C THR A 8 -1.49 14.24 -12.90
N GLN A 9 -1.88 14.65 -14.12
CA GLN A 9 -3.20 14.34 -14.69
C GLN A 9 -3.29 12.88 -15.16
N ASP A 10 -2.23 12.34 -15.77
CA ASP A 10 -2.23 10.96 -16.25
C ASP A 10 -2.41 9.93 -15.11
N ALA A 11 -1.79 10.18 -13.95
CA ALA A 11 -1.99 9.34 -12.77
C ALA A 11 -3.45 9.40 -12.27
N SER A 12 -4.04 10.60 -12.27
CA SER A 12 -5.43 10.81 -11.89
C SER A 12 -6.41 10.16 -12.87
N ASP A 13 -6.11 10.18 -14.17
CA ASP A 13 -6.96 9.57 -15.21
C ASP A 13 -6.92 8.04 -15.19
N VAL A 14 -5.78 7.43 -14.82
CA VAL A 14 -5.68 5.99 -14.58
C VAL A 14 -6.45 5.60 -13.32
N GLU A 15 -6.29 6.35 -12.22
CA GLU A 15 -7.09 6.16 -11.00
C GLU A 15 -8.59 6.24 -11.32
N ILE A 16 -9.04 7.27 -12.04
CA ILE A 16 -10.44 7.45 -12.46
C ILE A 16 -10.93 6.30 -13.35
N ARG A 17 -10.10 5.78 -14.26
CA ARG A 17 -10.47 4.64 -15.12
C ARG A 17 -10.59 3.32 -14.36
N ILE A 18 -9.76 3.09 -13.34
CA ILE A 18 -9.87 1.91 -12.47
C ILE A 18 -11.18 1.97 -11.67
N PHE A 19 -11.55 3.15 -11.14
CA PHE A 19 -12.79 3.33 -10.38
C PHE A 19 -14.08 3.29 -11.21
N ARG A 20 -14.03 3.56 -12.52
CA ARG A 20 -15.23 3.53 -13.39
C ARG A 20 -15.74 2.12 -13.72
N ARG A 21 -15.03 1.04 -13.37
CA ARG A 21 -15.43 -0.35 -13.64
C ARG A 21 -16.15 -1.05 -12.48
N GLY A 22 -16.84 -0.30 -11.60
CA GLY A 22 -17.82 -0.87 -10.68
C GLY A 22 -17.49 -0.79 -9.19
N VAL A 23 -16.57 0.07 -8.77
CA VAL A 23 -16.31 0.33 -7.34
C VAL A 23 -16.81 1.73 -7.00
N SER A 24 -18.11 1.81 -6.68
CA SER A 24 -18.72 2.94 -6.00
C SER A 24 -18.45 2.92 -4.49
N ASP A 25 -17.44 2.17 -4.02
CA ASP A 25 -17.11 2.08 -2.61
C ASP A 25 -16.28 3.27 -2.16
N GLN A 26 -16.99 4.18 -1.53
CA GLN A 26 -16.39 5.26 -0.75
C GLN A 26 -15.39 4.74 0.28
N GLU A 27 -15.65 3.57 0.87
CA GLU A 27 -14.76 2.92 1.85
C GLU A 27 -13.39 2.60 1.25
N VAL A 28 -13.36 1.97 0.07
CA VAL A 28 -12.10 1.67 -0.64
C VAL A 28 -11.36 2.96 -0.99
N ARG A 29 -12.06 4.00 -1.44
CA ARG A 29 -11.43 5.30 -1.76
C ARG A 29 -10.84 5.98 -0.52
N GLN A 30 -11.52 5.90 0.62
CA GLN A 30 -11.03 6.44 1.88
C GLN A 30 -9.78 5.68 2.34
N ALA A 31 -9.80 4.35 2.30
CA ALA A 31 -8.64 3.53 2.63
C ALA A 31 -7.43 3.85 1.72
N ILE A 32 -7.63 4.02 0.41
CA ILE A 32 -6.56 4.41 -0.53
C ILE A 32 -5.96 5.77 -0.16
N SER A 33 -6.81 6.73 0.24
CA SER A 33 -6.35 8.05 0.68
C SER A 33 -5.47 7.95 1.94
N LEU A 34 -5.87 7.12 2.91
CA LEU A 34 -5.12 6.88 4.13
C LEU A 34 -3.78 6.19 3.88
N ILE A 35 -3.74 5.19 2.98
CA ILE A 35 -2.48 4.56 2.56
C ILE A 35 -1.54 5.58 1.92
N ARG A 36 -2.06 6.42 1.01
CA ARG A 36 -1.26 7.47 0.36
C ARG A 36 -0.66 8.44 1.38
N GLU A 37 -1.46 8.86 2.36
CA GLU A 37 -1.01 9.72 3.45
C GLU A 37 0.07 9.03 4.30
N TYR A 38 -0.17 7.79 4.73
CA TYR A 38 0.79 7.00 5.51
C TYR A 38 2.14 6.87 4.80
N VAL A 39 2.13 6.45 3.53
CA VAL A 39 3.36 6.27 2.73
C VAL A 39 4.09 7.60 2.59
N SER A 40 3.38 8.69 2.29
CA SER A 40 4.00 10.01 2.09
C SER A 40 4.62 10.63 3.35
N THR A 41 4.13 10.25 4.53
CA THR A 41 4.54 10.85 5.82
C THR A 41 5.55 10.00 6.58
N GLN A 42 5.42 8.67 6.53
CA GLN A 42 6.18 7.77 7.40
C GLN A 42 7.35 7.07 6.71
N MET A 43 7.48 7.14 5.38
CA MET A 43 8.55 6.45 4.66
C MET A 43 9.98 6.82 5.11
N HIS A 44 10.18 8.04 5.62
CA HIS A 44 11.50 8.51 6.04
C HIS A 44 11.76 8.38 7.56
N ASN A 45 10.78 7.92 8.33
CA ASN A 45 10.81 7.95 9.80
C ASN A 45 11.09 6.59 10.45
N ALA A 46 11.20 5.50 9.70
CA ALA A 46 11.43 4.17 10.27
C ALA A 46 12.91 3.89 10.56
N GLY A 47 13.17 3.23 11.70
CA GLY A 47 14.50 2.81 12.11
C GLY A 47 15.06 1.66 11.27
N SER A 48 14.18 0.78 10.75
CA SER A 48 14.53 -0.30 9.83
C SER A 48 13.42 -0.57 8.80
N GLU A 49 13.81 -1.15 7.67
CA GLU A 49 12.88 -1.55 6.60
C GLU A 49 11.86 -2.60 7.09
N VAL A 50 12.29 -3.56 7.91
CA VAL A 50 11.41 -4.63 8.45
C VAL A 50 10.35 -4.05 9.39
N GLU A 51 10.73 -3.14 10.28
CA GLU A 51 9.78 -2.47 11.19
C GLU A 51 8.75 -1.66 10.40
N TRP A 52 9.19 -0.94 9.36
CA TRP A 52 8.29 -0.16 8.51
C TRP A 52 7.28 -1.07 7.79
N TRP A 53 7.74 -2.13 7.13
CA TRP A 53 6.84 -3.06 6.44
C TRP A 53 5.90 -3.80 7.38
N SER A 54 6.33 -4.07 8.62
CA SER A 54 5.46 -4.66 9.65
C SER A 54 4.34 -3.71 10.03
N ALA A 55 4.67 -2.46 10.37
CA ALA A 55 3.69 -1.43 10.71
C ALA A 55 2.76 -1.11 9.53
N PHE A 56 3.31 -1.05 8.32
CA PHE A 56 2.52 -0.88 7.11
C PHE A 56 1.52 -2.03 6.92
N GLY A 57 1.94 -3.28 7.15
CA GLY A 57 1.09 -4.45 7.08
C GLY A 57 -0.09 -4.38 8.05
N GLU A 58 0.14 -3.94 9.29
CA GLU A 58 -0.93 -3.76 10.28
C GLU A 58 -1.97 -2.72 9.83
N VAL A 59 -1.51 -1.59 9.29
CA VAL A 59 -2.40 -0.54 8.75
C VAL A 59 -3.19 -1.07 7.55
N TYR A 60 -2.54 -1.78 6.63
CA TYR A 60 -3.19 -2.36 5.46
C TYR A 60 -4.29 -3.37 5.86
N ASP A 61 -3.98 -4.26 6.80
CA ASP A 61 -4.91 -5.29 7.26
C ASP A 61 -6.10 -4.69 8.04
N ASP A 62 -5.88 -3.63 8.82
CA ASP A 62 -6.97 -2.93 9.52
C ASP A 62 -7.92 -2.24 8.53
N LEU A 63 -7.37 -1.52 7.54
CA LEU A 63 -8.15 -0.83 6.52
C LEU A 63 -8.95 -1.78 5.63
N SER A 64 -8.43 -2.99 5.38
CA SER A 64 -9.06 -3.97 4.50
C SER A 64 -9.88 -5.04 5.21
N ARG A 65 -9.96 -5.02 6.55
CA ARG A 65 -10.58 -6.09 7.37
C ARG A 65 -12.00 -6.45 6.94
N ASN A 66 -12.81 -5.44 6.58
CA ASN A 66 -14.23 -5.61 6.24
C ASN A 66 -14.49 -5.58 4.73
N PHE A 67 -13.43 -5.55 3.92
CA PHE A 67 -13.59 -5.51 2.47
C PHE A 67 -14.05 -6.86 1.94
N THR A 68 -14.97 -6.82 0.99
CA THR A 68 -15.28 -7.93 0.10
C THR A 68 -14.03 -8.31 -0.71
N PRO A 69 -13.93 -9.55 -1.22
CA PRO A 69 -12.78 -9.96 -2.01
C PRO A 69 -12.48 -9.03 -3.20
N GLN A 70 -13.51 -8.49 -3.86
CA GLN A 70 -13.35 -7.56 -4.98
C GLN A 70 -12.79 -6.21 -4.52
N GLN A 71 -13.25 -5.70 -3.38
CA GLN A 71 -12.74 -4.46 -2.77
C GLN A 71 -11.29 -4.64 -2.31
N THR A 72 -10.94 -5.77 -1.69
CA THR A 72 -9.57 -6.08 -1.28
C THR A 72 -8.62 -6.10 -2.48
N VAL A 73 -9.02 -6.72 -3.60
CA VAL A 73 -8.20 -6.72 -4.83
C VAL A 73 -8.03 -5.30 -5.38
N ALA A 74 -9.09 -4.50 -5.43
CA ALA A 74 -9.00 -3.11 -5.90
C ALA A 74 -8.09 -2.27 -4.99
N PHE A 75 -8.19 -2.47 -3.67
CA PHE A 75 -7.36 -1.82 -2.68
C PHE A 75 -5.88 -2.24 -2.79
N GLU A 76 -5.60 -3.52 -3.01
CA GLU A 76 -4.23 -4.03 -3.19
C GLU A 76 -3.58 -3.41 -4.45
N ILE A 77 -4.30 -3.40 -5.58
CA ILE A 77 -3.80 -2.79 -6.84
C ILE A 77 -3.49 -1.30 -6.66
N ALA A 78 -4.37 -0.56 -5.98
CA ALA A 78 -4.15 0.86 -5.71
C ALA A 78 -2.96 1.08 -4.77
N THR A 79 -2.84 0.24 -3.74
CA THR A 79 -1.73 0.28 -2.78
C THR A 79 -0.40 0.01 -3.47
N ASP A 80 -0.32 -1.02 -4.31
CA ASP A 80 0.85 -1.32 -5.12
C ASP A 80 1.26 -0.15 -6.02
N THR A 81 0.27 0.47 -6.67
CA THR A 81 0.49 1.63 -7.53
C THR A 81 1.08 2.81 -6.75
N ILE A 82 0.56 3.07 -5.53
CA ILE A 82 1.08 4.10 -4.64
C ILE A 82 2.52 3.77 -4.26
N LEU A 83 2.79 2.59 -3.71
CA LEU A 83 4.13 2.21 -3.25
C LEU A 83 5.18 2.33 -4.36
N VAL A 84 4.89 1.81 -5.56
CA VAL A 84 5.79 1.90 -6.70
C VAL A 84 6.03 3.36 -7.11
N SER A 85 5.01 4.23 -7.05
CA SER A 85 5.17 5.65 -7.36
C SER A 85 6.08 6.40 -6.38
N PHE A 86 6.21 5.89 -5.15
CA PHE A 86 7.14 6.38 -4.12
C PHE A 86 8.51 5.67 -4.15
N GLY A 87 8.74 4.76 -5.11
CA GLY A 87 10.01 4.04 -5.25
C GLY A 87 10.14 2.79 -4.37
N CYS A 88 9.05 2.34 -3.73
CA CYS A 88 9.02 1.11 -2.96
C CYS A 88 8.70 -0.11 -3.85
N PRO A 89 9.08 -1.33 -3.43
CA PRO A 89 8.48 -2.54 -3.97
C PRO A 89 6.97 -2.56 -3.73
N SER A 90 6.24 -3.31 -4.55
CA SER A 90 4.80 -3.49 -4.37
C SER A 90 4.50 -4.23 -3.05
N TRP A 91 3.31 -4.02 -2.49
CA TRP A 91 2.92 -4.65 -1.25
C TRP A 91 2.89 -6.18 -1.39
N SER A 92 2.42 -6.70 -2.52
CA SER A 92 2.40 -8.16 -2.73
C SER A 92 3.80 -8.79 -2.64
N ILE A 93 4.85 -8.08 -3.10
CA ILE A 93 6.25 -8.55 -3.02
C ILE A 93 6.79 -8.36 -1.61
N ALA A 94 6.61 -7.17 -1.03
CA ALA A 94 7.11 -6.84 0.30
C ALA A 94 6.50 -7.73 1.39
N ARG A 95 5.20 -8.02 1.31
CA ARG A 95 4.48 -8.91 2.22
C ARG A 95 5.07 -10.32 2.24
N GLU A 96 5.47 -10.85 1.09
CA GLU A 96 6.10 -12.17 1.03
C GLU A 96 7.52 -12.16 1.59
N GLY A 97 8.31 -11.13 1.27
CA GLY A 97 9.63 -10.91 1.88
C GLY A 97 9.56 -10.81 3.40
N LEU A 98 8.56 -10.09 3.92
CA LEU A 98 8.32 -9.95 5.36
C LEU A 98 7.98 -11.29 6.03
N ARG A 99 7.12 -12.11 5.41
CA ARG A 99 6.79 -13.44 5.93
C ARG A 99 8.03 -14.33 6.06
N VAL A 100 8.92 -14.29 5.07
CA VAL A 100 10.18 -15.03 5.10
C VAL A 100 11.08 -14.50 6.22
N ALA A 101 11.24 -13.18 6.32
CA ALA A 101 12.08 -12.55 7.34
C ALA A 101 11.62 -12.89 8.77
N LEU A 102 10.31 -12.75 9.05
CA LEU A 102 9.73 -13.07 10.36
C LEU A 102 9.84 -14.56 10.71
N ARG A 103 9.69 -15.44 9.70
CA ARG A 103 9.85 -16.88 9.91
C ARG A 103 11.29 -17.24 10.27
N THR A 104 12.28 -16.66 9.60
CA THR A 104 13.70 -16.90 9.90
C THR A 104 14.05 -16.44 11.30
N ALA A 105 13.61 -15.24 11.70
CA ALA A 105 13.83 -14.71 13.04
C ALA A 105 13.24 -15.62 14.15
N ALA A 106 12.07 -16.19 13.93
CA ALA A 106 11.44 -17.12 14.86
C ALA A 106 12.14 -18.49 14.97
N VAL A 107 12.87 -18.91 13.93
CA VAL A 107 13.67 -20.15 13.97
C VAL A 107 14.97 -19.93 14.75
N ASP A 108 15.61 -18.78 14.56
CA ASP A 108 16.87 -18.44 15.25
C ASP A 108 16.67 -18.29 16.77
N ASP A 109 15.54 -17.70 17.21
CA ASP A 109 15.19 -17.57 18.64
C ASP A 109 14.91 -18.92 19.33
N ARG A 110 14.53 -19.96 18.56
CA ARG A 110 14.28 -21.30 19.08
C ARG A 110 15.55 -22.18 19.14
N ALA A 111 16.61 -21.74 18.47
CA ALA A 111 17.89 -22.45 18.41
C ALA A 111 18.94 -21.88 19.40
N ALA A 112 18.64 -20.73 20.03
CA ALA A 112 19.42 -20.12 21.10
C ALA A 112 18.99 -20.63 22.50
#